data_AF-A0A5C4K143-F1
#
_entry.id   AF-A0A5C4K143-F1
#
_cell.length_a   1.000
_cell.length_b   1.000
_cell.length_c   1.000
_cell.angle_alpha   90.00
_cell.angle_beta   90.00
_cell.angle_gamma   90.00
#
_symmetry.space_group_name_H-M   'P 1'
#
loop_
_entity.id
_entity.type
_entity.pdbx_description
1 polymer ?
#
loop_
_entity_poly.entity_id
_entity_poly.type
_entity_poly.pdbx_seq_one_letter_code
_entity_poly.pdbx_strand_id
1 'polypeptide(L)'
;IDAVIHFAGLKAVGESVREPLKYYYNNLVGTLNLIRVMDRHDVRSIVFSSSATVYGEHNPIPYVEKMEIGANNPYGRTKEQIEDILSDLGAADPRWHIALLRYFNPVGAHPSGRIGEDPQGIPNNLVPFIAQVAVGRREKLMVFGGDYDTPDGTCLRDYIHVVDLAEGHVAALNHVADR
;
A
#
# COMPACT_ATOMS: atom_id res chain seq x y z
N ILE A 1 -18.77 -4.43 14.75
CA ILE A 1 -17.70 -4.38 13.74
C ILE A 1 -17.19 -5.80 13.67
N ASP A 2 -17.36 -6.46 12.54
CA ASP A 2 -17.04 -7.89 12.41
C ASP A 2 -15.63 -8.08 11.84
N ALA A 3 -15.18 -7.13 11.01
CA ALA A 3 -13.86 -7.13 10.42
C ALA A 3 -13.38 -5.69 10.14
N VAL A 4 -12.08 -5.52 9.93
CA VAL A 4 -11.45 -4.22 9.62
C VAL A 4 -10.66 -4.29 8.32
N ILE A 5 -10.79 -3.27 7.47
CA ILE A 5 -9.87 -3.02 6.36
C ILE A 5 -9.01 -1.80 6.72
N HIS A 6 -7.70 -2.00 6.86
CA HIS A 6 -6.78 -0.98 7.38
C HIS A 6 -5.97 -0.30 6.27
N PHE A 7 -6.56 0.75 5.68
CA PHE A 7 -5.91 1.62 4.68
C PHE A 7 -5.04 2.73 5.29
N ALA A 8 -5.30 3.11 6.55
CA ALA A 8 -4.78 4.34 7.13
C ALA A 8 -3.25 4.26 7.31
N GLY A 9 -2.54 5.20 6.67
CA GLY A 9 -1.09 5.26 6.70
C GLY A 9 -0.56 6.37 5.78
N LEU A 10 0.60 6.91 6.11
CA LEU A 10 1.33 7.76 5.18
C LEU A 10 2.00 6.88 4.11
N LYS A 11 1.97 7.33 2.85
CA LYS A 11 2.32 6.49 1.68
C LYS A 11 3.42 7.03 0.76
N ALA A 12 3.95 8.23 0.98
CA ALA A 12 4.88 8.85 0.03
C ALA A 12 6.34 8.43 0.31
N VAL A 13 6.91 7.58 -0.55
CA VAL A 13 8.28 7.04 -0.42
C VAL A 13 9.31 8.15 -0.21
N GLY A 14 9.35 9.16 -1.08
CA GLY A 14 10.34 10.24 -0.99
C GLY A 14 10.21 11.13 0.25
N GLU A 15 9.00 11.33 0.77
CA GLU A 15 8.78 12.03 2.03
C GLU A 15 9.23 11.16 3.21
N SER A 16 8.99 9.84 3.17
CA SER A 16 9.38 8.93 4.24
C SER A 16 10.88 8.91 4.52
N VAL A 17 11.70 9.10 3.48
CA VAL A 17 13.17 9.22 3.62
C VAL A 17 13.54 10.53 4.33
N ARG A 18 12.81 11.62 4.07
CA ARG A 18 13.05 12.93 4.71
C ARG A 18 12.48 13.01 6.12
N GLU A 19 11.34 12.37 6.38
CA GLU A 19 10.61 12.43 7.65
C GLU A 19 10.34 11.01 8.20
N PRO A 20 11.37 10.18 8.47
CA PRO A 20 11.20 8.77 8.82
C PRO A 20 10.39 8.57 10.11
N LEU A 21 10.64 9.37 11.15
CA LEU A 21 9.95 9.24 12.44
C LEU A 21 8.43 9.46 12.31
N LYS A 22 8.00 10.38 11.43
CA LYS A 22 6.60 10.63 11.15
C LYS A 22 5.92 9.41 10.54
N TYR A 23 6.60 8.72 9.64
CA TYR A 23 6.11 7.49 9.00
C TYR A 23 6.05 6.33 9.98
N TYR A 24 7.12 6.08 10.75
CA TYR A 24 7.12 5.03 11.77
C TYR A 24 6.06 5.27 12.83
N TYR A 25 5.95 6.50 13.35
CA TYR A 25 4.94 6.83 14.36
C TYR A 25 3.53 6.62 13.81
N ASN A 26 3.19 7.24 12.67
CA ASN A 26 1.85 7.13 12.11
C ASN A 26 1.49 5.68 11.75
N ASN A 27 2.38 5.00 11.02
CA ASN A 27 2.05 3.69 10.44
C ASN A 27 2.14 2.59 11.50
N LEU A 28 3.21 2.52 12.30
CA LEU A 28 3.36 1.45 13.29
C LEU A 28 2.46 1.69 14.50
N VAL A 29 2.57 2.85 15.15
CA VAL A 29 1.80 3.12 16.39
C VAL A 29 0.31 3.18 16.09
N GLY A 30 -0.08 3.76 14.94
CA GLY A 30 -1.47 3.72 14.47
C GLY A 30 -2.01 2.29 14.33
N THR A 31 -1.23 1.41 13.71
CA THR A 31 -1.62 -0.01 13.54
C THR A 31 -1.66 -0.75 14.87
N LEU A 32 -0.65 -0.57 15.75
CA LEU A 32 -0.62 -1.16 17.08
C LEU A 32 -1.84 -0.73 17.93
N ASN A 33 -2.23 0.54 17.84
CA ASN A 33 -3.42 1.03 18.53
C ASN A 33 -4.70 0.37 17.99
N LEU A 34 -4.82 0.24 16.66
CA LEU A 34 -5.95 -0.42 16.03
C LEU A 34 -6.08 -1.89 16.47
N ILE A 35 -5.03 -2.69 16.33
CA ILE A 35 -5.09 -4.12 16.68
C ILE A 35 -5.37 -4.33 18.18
N ARG A 36 -4.86 -3.45 19.07
CA ARG A 36 -5.15 -3.50 20.51
C ARG A 36 -6.59 -3.15 20.85
N VAL A 37 -7.26 -2.34 20.05
CA VAL A 37 -8.69 -2.03 20.24
C VAL A 37 -9.54 -3.14 19.65
N MET A 38 -9.18 -3.63 18.46
CA MET A 38 -9.80 -4.80 17.84
C MET A 38 -9.85 -5.99 18.79
N ASP A 39 -8.71 -6.37 19.40
CA ASP A 39 -8.65 -7.49 20.35
C ASP A 39 -9.55 -7.29 21.58
N ARG A 40 -9.55 -6.07 22.14
CA ARG A 40 -10.40 -5.70 23.30
C ARG A 40 -11.90 -5.78 23.02
N HIS A 41 -12.28 -5.75 21.75
CA HIS A 41 -13.67 -5.82 21.30
C HIS A 41 -13.98 -7.13 20.56
N ASP A 42 -13.11 -8.14 20.69
CA ASP A 42 -13.24 -9.46 20.04
C ASP A 42 -13.39 -9.40 18.50
N VAL A 43 -12.84 -8.35 17.88
CA VAL A 43 -12.77 -8.22 16.42
C VAL A 43 -11.41 -8.76 15.97
N ARG A 44 -11.37 -9.88 15.26
CA ARG A 44 -10.10 -10.56 14.92
C ARG A 44 -9.89 -10.82 13.42
N SER A 45 -10.74 -10.28 12.57
CA SER A 45 -10.57 -10.32 11.11
C SER A 45 -10.05 -8.99 10.58
N ILE A 46 -8.92 -9.01 9.86
CA ILE A 46 -8.30 -7.82 9.30
C ILE A 46 -7.74 -8.05 7.89
N VAL A 47 -8.03 -7.12 7.00
CA VAL A 47 -7.37 -6.96 5.71
C VAL A 47 -6.42 -5.77 5.81
N PHE A 48 -5.11 -6.02 5.72
CA PHE A 48 -4.09 -4.99 5.80
C PHE A 48 -3.61 -4.56 4.41
N SER A 49 -3.56 -3.25 4.22
CA SER A 49 -2.96 -2.62 3.04
C SER A 49 -1.44 -2.63 3.11
N SER A 50 -0.83 -3.70 2.63
CA SER A 50 0.60 -3.77 2.39
C SER A 50 0.98 -3.19 1.01
N SER A 51 2.21 -3.42 0.55
CA SER A 51 2.80 -2.75 -0.60
C SER A 51 3.86 -3.61 -1.26
N ALA A 52 3.96 -3.59 -2.59
CA ALA A 52 5.04 -4.25 -3.33
C ALA A 52 6.44 -3.75 -2.93
N THR A 53 6.55 -2.60 -2.26
CA THR A 53 7.81 -2.09 -1.69
C THR A 53 8.46 -3.03 -0.67
N VAL A 54 7.70 -3.98 -0.10
CA VAL A 54 8.25 -4.97 0.82
C VAL A 54 9.22 -5.92 0.10
N TYR A 55 9.05 -6.18 -1.19
CA TYR A 55 9.94 -7.09 -1.93
C TYR A 55 11.36 -6.53 -2.16
N GLY A 56 11.59 -5.23 -1.97
CA GLY A 56 12.90 -4.63 -2.20
C GLY A 56 13.38 -4.76 -3.66
N GLU A 57 14.68 -4.56 -3.87
CA GLU A 57 15.31 -4.52 -5.21
C GLU A 57 16.05 -5.82 -5.57
N HIS A 58 16.23 -6.75 -4.61
CA HIS A 58 17.02 -7.96 -4.82
C HIS A 58 16.26 -9.10 -5.50
N ASN A 59 14.93 -9.03 -5.52
CA ASN A 59 14.09 -10.06 -6.10
C ASN A 59 13.94 -9.92 -7.62
N PRO A 60 13.95 -11.03 -8.38
CA PRO A 60 13.64 -10.99 -9.79
C PRO A 60 12.16 -10.67 -10.03
N ILE A 61 11.86 -10.02 -11.15
CA ILE A 61 10.50 -9.74 -11.61
C ILE A 61 10.05 -10.90 -12.53
N PRO A 62 8.78 -11.37 -12.46
CA PRO A 62 7.70 -10.89 -11.61
C PRO A 62 7.82 -11.35 -10.15
N TYR A 63 7.38 -10.50 -9.22
CA TYR A 63 7.37 -10.85 -7.80
C TYR A 63 6.32 -11.92 -7.49
N VAL A 64 6.67 -12.84 -6.59
CA VAL A 64 5.76 -13.83 -6.03
C VAL A 64 5.83 -13.79 -4.50
N GLU A 65 4.76 -14.16 -3.82
CA GLU A 65 4.57 -13.91 -2.40
C GLU A 65 5.56 -14.63 -1.48
N LYS A 66 6.19 -15.71 -2.00
CA LYS A 66 7.21 -16.52 -1.32
C LYS A 66 8.62 -15.92 -1.39
N MET A 67 8.80 -14.82 -2.12
CA MET A 67 10.08 -14.13 -2.20
C MET A 67 10.44 -13.47 -0.87
N GLU A 68 11.75 -13.24 -0.68
CA GLU A 68 12.27 -12.55 0.49
C GLU A 68 11.73 -11.12 0.57
N ILE A 69 11.45 -10.66 1.78
CA ILE A 69 11.06 -9.28 2.06
C ILE A 69 12.31 -8.52 2.51
N GLY A 70 12.46 -7.28 2.05
CA GLY A 70 13.56 -6.40 2.45
C GLY A 70 13.40 -4.99 1.90
N ALA A 71 12.61 -4.15 2.58
CA ALA A 71 12.33 -2.80 2.09
C ALA A 71 13.53 -1.85 2.23
N ASN A 72 13.77 -1.06 1.19
CA ASN A 72 14.90 -0.12 1.11
C ASN A 72 14.60 1.33 1.54
N ASN A 73 13.38 1.62 1.99
CA ASN A 73 12.96 2.96 2.40
C ASN A 73 12.04 2.92 3.64
N PRO A 74 11.94 4.00 4.43
CA PRO A 74 11.16 4.00 5.68
C PRO A 74 9.68 3.65 5.50
N TYR A 75 9.01 4.13 4.44
CA TYR A 75 7.63 3.72 4.15
C TYR A 75 7.53 2.20 3.96
N GLY A 76 8.35 1.62 3.10
CA GLY A 76 8.36 0.17 2.85
C GLY A 76 8.68 -0.63 4.12
N ARG A 77 9.64 -0.17 4.93
CA ARG A 77 9.98 -0.81 6.21
C ARG A 77 8.82 -0.80 7.20
N THR A 78 8.02 0.27 7.24
CA THR A 78 6.81 0.26 8.08
C THR A 78 5.81 -0.80 7.63
N LYS A 79 5.70 -1.10 6.33
CA LYS A 79 4.79 -2.14 5.83
C LYS A 79 5.30 -3.52 6.17
N GLU A 80 6.58 -3.79 5.94
CA GLU A 80 7.28 -5.02 6.35
C GLU A 80 7.10 -5.30 7.84
N GLN A 81 7.40 -4.33 8.71
CA GLN A 81 7.25 -4.50 10.15
C GLN A 81 5.80 -4.74 10.59
N ILE A 82 4.81 -4.15 9.91
CA ILE A 82 3.41 -4.43 10.18
C ILE A 82 3.03 -5.84 9.73
N GLU A 83 3.56 -6.32 8.60
CA GLU A 83 3.39 -7.72 8.18
C GLU A 83 3.96 -8.68 9.22
N ASP A 84 5.14 -8.40 9.77
CA ASP A 84 5.74 -9.21 10.84
C ASP A 84 4.86 -9.23 12.09
N ILE A 85 4.44 -8.05 12.57
CA ILE A 85 3.56 -7.92 13.75
C ILE A 85 2.27 -8.71 13.57
N LEU A 86 1.64 -8.61 12.40
CA LEU A 86 0.39 -9.30 12.11
C LEU A 86 0.62 -10.81 11.95
N SER A 87 1.73 -11.22 11.35
CA SER A 87 2.07 -12.65 11.19
C SER A 87 2.34 -13.30 12.54
N ASP A 88 3.08 -12.63 13.43
CA ASP A 88 3.31 -13.07 14.81
C ASP A 88 1.99 -13.18 15.59
N LEU A 89 1.10 -12.20 15.41
CA LEU A 89 -0.23 -12.20 16.05
C LEU A 89 -1.08 -13.40 15.60
N GLY A 90 -1.14 -13.65 14.28
CA GLY A 90 -1.86 -14.80 13.72
C GLY A 90 -1.24 -16.15 14.11
N ALA A 91 0.08 -16.22 14.27
CA ALA A 91 0.76 -17.41 14.75
C ALA A 91 0.51 -17.67 16.24
N ALA A 92 0.40 -16.61 17.05
CA ALA A 92 0.19 -16.71 18.50
C ALA A 92 -1.28 -17.02 18.87
N ASP A 93 -2.25 -16.56 18.09
CA ASP A 93 -3.68 -16.75 18.35
C ASP A 93 -4.44 -17.10 17.04
N PRO A 94 -4.87 -18.36 16.85
CA PRO A 94 -5.51 -18.81 15.62
C PRO A 94 -6.90 -18.21 15.39
N ARG A 95 -7.44 -17.45 16.35
CA ARG A 95 -8.69 -16.67 16.16
C ARG A 95 -8.48 -15.44 15.30
N TRP A 96 -7.24 -15.05 15.02
CA TRP A 96 -6.94 -13.96 14.10
C TRP A 96 -6.96 -14.43 12.64
N HIS A 97 -7.78 -13.77 11.85
CA HIS A 97 -7.88 -14.00 10.40
C HIS A 97 -7.33 -12.78 9.67
N ILE A 98 -6.16 -12.95 9.07
CA ILE A 98 -5.34 -11.84 8.57
C ILE A 98 -5.09 -12.03 7.08
N ALA A 99 -5.42 -11.02 6.28
CA ALA A 99 -5.02 -10.92 4.88
C ALA A 99 -4.01 -9.78 4.71
N LEU A 100 -2.82 -10.12 4.19
CA LEU A 100 -1.78 -9.16 3.85
C LEU A 100 -1.81 -8.92 2.35
N LEU A 101 -2.44 -7.83 1.91
CA LEU A 101 -2.55 -7.54 0.48
C LEU A 101 -1.45 -6.58 0.04
N ARG A 102 -0.50 -7.06 -0.77
CA ARG A 102 0.64 -6.28 -1.27
C ARG A 102 0.28 -5.63 -2.61
N TYR A 103 -0.19 -4.39 -2.58
CA TYR A 103 -0.56 -3.68 -3.83
C TYR A 103 0.66 -3.18 -4.59
N PHE A 104 0.53 -3.10 -5.91
CA PHE A 104 1.50 -2.46 -6.78
C PHE A 104 1.16 -0.98 -6.97
N ASN A 105 0.75 -0.53 -8.16
CA ASN A 105 0.45 0.86 -8.45
C ASN A 105 -1.02 1.04 -8.84
N PRO A 106 -1.93 1.30 -7.86
CA PRO A 106 -3.34 1.52 -8.14
C PRO A 106 -3.53 2.85 -8.87
N VAL A 107 -4.31 2.84 -9.95
CA VAL A 107 -4.59 4.00 -10.81
C VAL A 107 -6.04 3.99 -11.30
N GLY A 108 -6.49 5.08 -11.90
CA GLY A 108 -7.84 5.21 -12.43
C GLY A 108 -8.80 5.81 -11.42
N ALA A 109 -10.10 5.64 -11.69
CA ALA A 109 -11.19 6.26 -10.94
C ALA A 109 -12.45 5.39 -11.08
N HIS A 110 -13.48 5.67 -10.29
CA HIS A 110 -14.76 5.00 -10.48
C HIS A 110 -15.37 5.40 -11.84
N PRO A 111 -15.95 4.46 -12.63
CA PRO A 111 -16.42 4.73 -13.99
C PRO A 111 -17.48 5.84 -14.09
N SER A 112 -18.16 6.17 -12.98
CA SER A 112 -19.07 7.32 -12.93
C SER A 112 -18.39 8.69 -13.13
N GLY A 113 -17.07 8.78 -12.96
CA GLY A 113 -16.32 10.05 -12.92
C GLY A 113 -16.55 10.91 -11.67
N ARG A 114 -17.33 10.44 -10.68
CA ARG A 114 -17.69 11.21 -9.46
C ARG A 114 -16.70 11.08 -8.30
N ILE A 115 -15.91 10.01 -8.29
CA ILE A 115 -14.88 9.76 -7.28
C ILE A 115 -13.61 9.25 -7.97
N GLY A 116 -12.45 9.70 -7.48
CA GLY A 116 -11.13 9.39 -8.01
C GLY A 116 -10.05 9.93 -7.07
N GLU A 117 -8.78 9.79 -7.44
CA GLU A 117 -7.68 10.29 -6.63
C GLU A 117 -7.56 11.83 -6.72
N ASP A 118 -7.70 12.52 -5.60
CA ASP A 118 -7.52 13.98 -5.49
C ASP A 118 -6.55 14.31 -4.34
N PRO A 119 -5.23 14.18 -4.56
CA PRO A 119 -4.25 14.39 -3.52
C PRO A 119 -4.10 15.89 -3.21
N GLN A 120 -3.89 16.21 -1.94
CA GLN A 120 -3.61 17.58 -1.51
C GLN A 120 -2.21 18.02 -1.98
N GLY A 121 -2.10 19.25 -2.47
CA GLY A 121 -0.83 19.84 -2.89
C GLY A 121 -0.29 19.31 -4.23
N ILE A 122 1.01 19.03 -4.29
CA ILE A 122 1.67 18.44 -5.46
C ILE A 122 1.52 16.92 -5.36
N PRO A 123 0.91 16.24 -6.36
CA PRO A 123 0.82 14.80 -6.35
C PRO A 123 2.20 14.13 -6.28
N ASN A 124 2.35 13.12 -5.42
CA ASN A 124 3.56 12.30 -5.36
C ASN A 124 3.52 11.11 -6.35
N ASN A 125 2.32 10.72 -6.81
CA ASN A 125 2.12 9.60 -7.72
C ASN A 125 1.98 10.07 -9.18
N LEU A 126 2.40 9.22 -10.11
CA LEU A 126 2.51 9.54 -11.54
C LEU A 126 1.15 9.93 -12.16
N VAL A 127 0.13 9.07 -12.04
CA VAL A 127 -1.12 9.24 -12.78
C VAL A 127 -1.92 10.49 -12.37
N PRO A 128 -2.07 10.83 -11.07
CA PRO A 128 -2.68 12.11 -10.69
C PRO A 128 -1.88 13.33 -11.17
N PHE A 129 -0.55 13.22 -11.24
CA PHE A 129 0.28 14.29 -11.79
C PHE A 129 0.01 14.47 -13.29
N ILE A 130 -0.02 13.38 -14.07
CA ILE A 130 -0.39 13.38 -15.49
C ILE A 130 -1.78 14.01 -15.68
N ALA A 131 -2.75 13.59 -14.87
CA ALA A 131 -4.12 14.13 -14.93
C ALA A 131 -4.16 15.64 -14.68
N GLN A 132 -3.40 16.15 -13.69
CA GLN A 132 -3.30 17.58 -13.42
C GLN A 132 -2.63 18.36 -14.58
N VAL A 133 -1.65 17.78 -15.27
CA VAL A 133 -1.06 18.39 -16.48
C VAL A 133 -2.09 18.43 -17.61
N ALA A 134 -2.79 17.32 -17.86
CA ALA A 134 -3.77 17.22 -18.94
C ALA A 134 -4.93 18.23 -18.81
N VAL A 135 -5.32 18.58 -17.58
CA VAL A 135 -6.35 19.60 -17.32
C VAL A 135 -5.79 21.01 -17.09
N GLY A 136 -4.49 21.23 -17.34
CA GLY A 136 -3.86 22.55 -17.25
C GLY A 136 -3.60 23.07 -15.84
N ARG A 137 -3.75 22.24 -14.79
CA ARG A 137 -3.38 22.61 -13.40
C ARG A 137 -1.86 22.63 -13.17
N ARG A 138 -1.09 22.03 -14.08
CA ARG A 138 0.38 21.94 -14.06
C ARG A 138 0.92 22.12 -15.47
N GLU A 139 2.10 22.73 -15.59
CA GLU A 139 2.70 23.06 -16.88
C GLU A 139 3.27 21.84 -17.61
N LYS A 140 3.98 20.96 -16.87
CA LYS A 140 4.67 19.79 -17.45
C LYS A 140 4.80 18.66 -16.45
N LEU A 141 4.86 17.44 -16.96
CA LEU A 141 5.22 16.26 -16.19
C LEU A 141 6.73 16.23 -15.92
N MET A 142 7.12 15.81 -14.72
CA MET A 142 8.50 15.49 -14.39
C MET A 142 8.68 13.97 -14.46
N VAL A 143 9.52 13.48 -15.37
CA VAL A 143 9.92 12.08 -15.45
C VAL A 143 11.21 11.91 -14.65
N PHE A 144 11.17 11.09 -13.61
CA PHE A 144 12.34 10.79 -12.78
C PHE A 144 13.05 9.54 -13.29
N GLY A 145 14.19 9.74 -13.94
CA GLY A 145 15.00 8.68 -14.56
C GLY A 145 15.16 8.87 -16.06
N GLY A 146 16.19 8.24 -16.60
CA GLY A 146 16.47 8.15 -18.05
C GLY A 146 17.60 7.17 -18.37
N ASP A 147 17.99 6.38 -17.39
CA ASP A 147 19.19 5.55 -17.31
C ASP A 147 18.91 4.23 -16.57
N TYR A 148 17.63 3.90 -16.33
CA TYR A 148 17.26 2.59 -15.82
C TYR A 148 17.51 1.51 -16.87
N ASP A 149 17.90 0.31 -16.43
CA ASP A 149 18.07 -0.87 -17.30
C ASP A 149 16.69 -1.40 -17.76
N THR A 150 16.08 -0.67 -18.70
CA THR A 150 14.72 -0.85 -19.21
C THR A 150 14.67 -0.38 -20.67
N PRO A 151 13.69 -0.81 -21.48
CA PRO A 151 13.68 -0.55 -22.93
C PRO A 151 13.78 0.92 -23.34
N ASP A 152 13.27 1.86 -22.54
CA ASP A 152 13.25 3.30 -22.81
C ASP A 152 14.01 4.15 -21.78
N GLY A 153 14.71 3.51 -20.84
CA GLY A 153 15.44 4.19 -19.76
C GLY A 153 14.57 4.69 -18.60
N THR A 154 13.25 4.51 -18.65
CA THR A 154 12.31 4.93 -17.61
C THR A 154 11.85 3.77 -16.71
N CYS A 155 11.35 4.08 -15.52
CA CYS A 155 10.99 3.04 -14.57
C CYS A 155 9.72 2.24 -14.98
N LEU A 156 9.80 0.91 -14.98
CA LEU A 156 8.65 0.03 -15.23
C LEU A 156 7.83 -0.22 -13.94
N ARG A 157 6.51 -0.25 -14.06
CA ARG A 157 5.56 -0.49 -12.95
C ARG A 157 4.39 -1.35 -13.41
N ASP A 158 3.83 -2.11 -12.47
CA ASP A 158 2.57 -2.83 -12.64
C ASP A 158 1.40 -1.93 -12.18
N TYR A 159 0.59 -1.49 -13.14
CA TYR A 159 -0.55 -0.62 -12.89
C TYR A 159 -1.83 -1.45 -12.82
N ILE A 160 -2.55 -1.32 -11.69
CA ILE A 160 -3.83 -1.98 -11.46
C ILE A 160 -4.94 -0.93 -11.38
N HIS A 161 -6.12 -1.22 -11.96
CA HIS A 161 -7.24 -0.31 -11.83
C HIS A 161 -7.75 -0.29 -10.38
N VAL A 162 -8.05 0.90 -9.85
CA VAL A 162 -8.46 1.07 -8.44
C VAL A 162 -9.77 0.33 -8.10
N VAL A 163 -10.63 0.12 -9.09
CA VAL A 163 -11.86 -0.67 -8.92
C VAL A 163 -11.54 -2.16 -8.78
N ASP A 164 -10.65 -2.72 -9.60
CA ASP A 164 -10.21 -4.12 -9.47
C ASP A 164 -9.55 -4.34 -8.12
N LEU A 165 -8.76 -3.37 -7.66
CA LEU A 165 -8.18 -3.40 -6.32
C LEU A 165 -9.25 -3.39 -5.23
N ALA A 166 -10.28 -2.55 -5.36
CA ALA A 166 -11.38 -2.50 -4.40
C ALA A 166 -12.17 -3.83 -4.36
N GLU A 167 -12.42 -4.46 -5.51
CA GLU A 167 -13.02 -5.78 -5.59
C GLU A 167 -12.15 -6.85 -4.92
N GLY A 168 -10.83 -6.77 -5.09
CA GLY A 168 -9.86 -7.63 -4.40
C GLY A 168 -9.96 -7.52 -2.86
N HIS A 169 -10.26 -6.33 -2.32
CA HIS A 169 -10.49 -6.17 -0.89
C HIS A 169 -11.78 -6.85 -0.42
N VAL A 170 -12.87 -6.72 -1.19
CA VAL A 170 -14.13 -7.38 -0.88
C VAL A 170 -13.93 -8.90 -0.89
N ALA A 171 -13.22 -9.44 -1.89
CA ALA A 171 -12.88 -10.85 -1.95
C ALA A 171 -12.03 -11.31 -0.76
N ALA A 172 -10.99 -10.56 -0.41
CA ALA A 172 -10.15 -10.87 0.75
C ALA A 172 -10.91 -10.80 2.07
N LEU A 173 -11.79 -9.80 2.23
CA LEU A 173 -12.62 -9.64 3.42
C LEU A 173 -13.56 -10.83 3.60
N ASN A 174 -14.26 -11.23 2.54
CA ASN A 174 -15.14 -12.42 2.58
C ASN A 174 -14.34 -13.66 2.98
N HIS A 175 -13.13 -13.85 2.41
CA HIS A 175 -12.28 -14.99 2.75
C HIS A 175 -11.86 -15.05 4.24
N VAL A 176 -11.59 -13.90 4.87
CA VAL A 176 -11.13 -13.84 6.28
C VAL A 176 -12.27 -13.63 7.28
N ALA A 177 -13.47 -13.25 6.84
CA ALA A 177 -14.65 -13.14 7.68
C ALA A 177 -15.47 -14.44 7.73
N ASP A 178 -15.39 -15.28 6.69
CA ASP A 178 -16.11 -16.57 6.62
C ASP A 178 -15.39 -17.73 7.37
N ARG A 179 -14.32 -17.42 8.11
CA ARG A 179 -13.53 -18.38 8.90
C ARG A 179 -13.78 -18.21 10.39
#